data_AF-A0A534IM59-F1
#
_entry.id   AF-A0A534IM59-F1
#
_cell.length_a   1.000
_cell.length_b   1.000
_cell.length_c   1.000
_cell.angle_alpha   90.00
_cell.angle_beta   90.00
_cell.angle_gamma   90.00
#
_symmetry.space_group_name_H-M   'P 1'
#
loop_
_entity.id
_entity.type
_entity.pdbx_description
1 polymer ?
#
loop_
_entity_poly.entity_id
_entity_poly.type
_entity_poly.pdbx_seq_one_letter_code
_entity_poly.pdbx_strand_id
1 'polypeptide(L)'
;VIAMGECTICGGPYYDSYSVVKGSYTFVPTDIFIPGCPVRPEALIDGFLKLSAKIRAERRGWIKTKKGRLIDATKGQLADMGGEYTYEVKAVRPH
;
A
#
# COMPACT_ATOMS: atom_id res chain seq x y z
N VAL A 1 -0.83 0.58 7.98
CA VAL A 1 0.28 -0.39 8.03
C VAL A 1 0.88 -0.59 6.63
N ILE A 2 2.21 -0.59 6.50
CA ILE A 2 2.91 -0.88 5.22
C ILE A 2 3.33 -2.35 5.22
N ALA A 3 3.00 -3.10 4.17
CA ALA A 3 3.59 -4.42 3.94
C ALA A 3 4.78 -4.30 2.99
N MET A 4 5.96 -4.68 3.47
CA MET A 4 7.22 -4.61 2.75
C MET A 4 7.72 -6.01 2.45
N GLY A 5 7.97 -6.27 1.17
CA GLY A 5 8.58 -7.48 0.65
C GLY A 5 7.67 -8.71 0.61
N GLU A 6 8.04 -9.67 -0.22
CA GLU A 6 7.18 -10.82 -0.56
C GLU A 6 6.82 -11.69 0.65
N CYS A 7 7.74 -11.81 1.62
CA CYS A 7 7.51 -12.52 2.88
C CYS A 7 6.27 -12.00 3.62
N THR A 8 6.09 -10.68 3.65
CA THR A 8 4.96 -10.04 4.35
C THR A 8 3.68 -10.11 3.53
N ILE A 9 3.78 -10.12 2.21
CA ILE A 9 2.64 -10.01 1.28
C ILE A 9 1.96 -11.37 1.08
N CYS A 10 2.75 -12.41 0.86
CA CYS A 10 2.26 -13.75 0.54
C CYS A 10 3.01 -14.88 1.25
N GLY A 11 4.00 -14.58 2.11
CA GLY A 11 4.90 -15.57 2.71
C GLY A 11 6.22 -15.75 1.96
N GLY A 12 6.35 -15.18 0.75
CA GLY A 12 7.58 -15.17 -0.04
C GLY A 12 8.09 -16.58 -0.35
N PRO A 13 9.42 -16.83 -0.35
CA PRO A 13 9.97 -18.16 -0.65
C PRO A 13 9.60 -19.22 0.40
N TYR A 14 9.09 -18.82 1.56
CA TYR A 14 8.68 -19.70 2.66
C TYR A 14 7.17 -19.94 2.71
N TYR A 15 6.43 -19.66 1.63
CA TYR A 15 4.97 -19.74 1.61
C TYR A 15 4.39 -21.11 2.05
N ASP A 16 5.15 -22.19 1.87
CA ASP A 16 4.76 -23.55 2.20
C ASP A 16 5.30 -24.05 3.56
N SER A 17 5.96 -23.18 4.32
CA SER A 17 6.46 -23.53 5.65
C SER A 17 5.33 -23.53 6.70
N TYR A 18 5.32 -24.53 7.58
CA TYR A 18 4.30 -24.67 8.64
C TYR A 18 4.23 -23.49 9.63
N SER A 19 5.31 -22.71 9.71
CA SER A 19 5.48 -21.59 10.63
C SER A 19 5.18 -20.23 10.00
N VAL A 20 4.78 -20.18 8.72
CA VAL A 20 4.62 -18.91 7.98
C VAL A 20 3.15 -18.66 7.67
N VAL A 21 2.69 -17.44 8.00
CA VAL A 21 1.34 -17.01 7.67
C VAL A 21 1.30 -16.48 6.24
N LYS A 22 0.29 -16.91 5.48
CA LYS A 22 0.09 -16.53 4.07
C LYS A 22 -0.47 -15.11 3.97
N GLY A 23 0.42 -14.14 4.15
CA GLY A 23 0.18 -12.72 3.92
C GLY A 23 -0.39 -11.95 5.12
N SER A 24 0.18 -10.77 5.36
CA SER A 24 -0.13 -9.95 6.53
C SER A 24 -1.48 -9.28 6.52
N TYR A 25 -2.06 -9.17 5.33
CA TYR A 25 -3.36 -8.54 5.11
C TYR A 25 -4.52 -9.35 5.68
N THR A 26 -4.30 -10.61 6.02
CA THR A 26 -5.33 -11.49 6.60
C THR A 26 -5.63 -11.15 8.06
N PHE A 27 -4.64 -10.64 8.79
CA PHE A 27 -4.77 -10.28 10.20
C PHE A 27 -4.81 -8.77 10.45
N VAL A 28 -4.09 -7.98 9.65
CA VAL A 28 -3.99 -6.53 9.83
C VAL A 28 -4.29 -5.81 8.52
N PRO A 29 -5.20 -4.80 8.51
CA PRO A 29 -5.48 -4.03 7.31
C PRO A 29 -4.22 -3.31 6.85
N THR A 30 -3.80 -3.64 5.62
CA THR A 30 -2.58 -3.09 5.02
C THR A 30 -2.94 -1.99 4.04
N ASP A 31 -2.24 -0.86 4.13
CA ASP A 31 -2.53 0.36 3.36
C ASP A 31 -1.84 0.40 2.00
N ILE A 32 -0.58 -0.01 1.98
CA ILE A 32 0.33 0.06 0.84
C ILE A 32 1.21 -1.18 0.87
N PHE A 33 1.47 -1.73 -0.30
CA PHE A 33 2.34 -2.87 -0.51
C PHE A 33 3.56 -2.47 -1.33
N ILE A 34 4.73 -2.89 -0.87
CA ILE A 34 6.01 -2.63 -1.52
C ILE A 34 6.65 -4.00 -1.86
N PRO A 35 6.58 -4.47 -3.12
CA PRO A 35 7.20 -5.72 -3.56
C PRO A 35 8.74 -5.67 -3.51
N GLY A 36 9.34 -6.84 -3.29
CA GLY A 36 10.78 -7.08 -3.36
C GLY A 36 11.28 -8.13 -2.36
N CYS A 37 12.43 -8.73 -2.65
CA CYS A 37 13.08 -9.73 -1.79
C CYS A 37 14.62 -9.72 -2.00
N PRO A 38 15.38 -8.82 -1.36
CA PRO A 38 14.96 -7.70 -0.51
C PRO A 38 14.41 -6.52 -1.33
N VAL A 39 13.64 -5.64 -0.68
CA VAL A 39 13.05 -4.48 -1.35
C VAL A 39 14.14 -3.48 -1.76
N ARG A 40 14.03 -2.95 -2.98
CA ARG A 40 14.94 -1.91 -3.47
C ARG A 40 14.80 -0.62 -2.66
N PRO A 41 15.91 0.07 -2.33
CA PRO A 41 15.86 1.26 -1.49
C PRO A 41 15.02 2.37 -2.12
N GLU A 42 15.03 2.52 -3.45
CA GLU A 42 14.19 3.48 -4.17
C GLU A 42 12.71 3.18 -3.97
N ALA A 43 12.34 1.89 -4.03
CA ALA A 43 10.96 1.45 -3.83
C ALA A 43 10.46 1.68 -2.40
N LEU A 44 11.35 1.53 -1.42
CA LEU A 44 11.05 1.81 -0.02
C LEU A 44 10.78 3.30 0.22
N ILE A 45 11.66 4.17 -0.29
CA ILE A 45 11.56 5.63 -0.10
C ILE A 45 10.24 6.15 -0.65
N ASP A 46 9.88 5.75 -1.87
CA ASP A 46 8.64 6.23 -2.46
C ASP A 46 7.39 5.57 -1.87
N GLY A 47 7.47 4.34 -1.34
CA GLY A 47 6.42 3.80 -0.49
C GLY A 47 6.15 4.67 0.76
N PHE A 48 7.19 5.21 1.39
CA PHE A 48 7.06 6.16 2.51
C PHE A 48 6.50 7.52 2.09
N LEU A 49 6.93 8.05 0.93
CA LEU A 49 6.41 9.31 0.39
C LEU A 49 4.91 9.20 0.08
N LYS A 50 4.48 8.08 -0.50
CA LYS A 50 3.07 7.77 -0.78
C LYS A 50 2.25 7.61 0.49
N LEU A 51 2.76 6.92 1.51
CA LEU A 51 2.05 6.84 2.79
C LEU A 51 1.87 8.24 3.41
N SER A 52 2.92 9.05 3.39
CA SER A 52 2.88 10.41 3.91
C SER A 52 1.87 11.28 3.15
N ALA A 53 1.78 11.11 1.82
CA ALA A 53 0.78 11.77 0.99
C ALA A 53 -0.64 11.29 1.30
N LYS A 54 -0.85 9.98 1.50
CA LYS A 54 -2.13 9.37 1.88
C LYS A 54 -2.66 9.93 3.20
N ILE A 55 -1.81 10.01 4.23
CA ILE A 55 -2.16 10.59 5.54
C ILE A 55 -2.53 12.07 5.41
N ARG A 56 -1.79 12.83 4.60
CA ARG A 56 -2.08 14.25 4.35
C ARG A 56 -3.40 14.44 3.60
N ALA A 57 -3.71 13.58 2.64
CA ALA A 57 -4.95 13.60 1.87
C ALA A 57 -6.16 13.26 2.76
N GLU A 58 -6.03 12.25 3.63
CA GLU A 58 -7.07 11.85 4.58
C GLU A 58 -7.38 12.96 5.59
N ARG A 59 -6.35 13.65 6.10
CA ARG A 59 -6.52 14.82 6.97
C ARG A 59 -7.22 16.01 6.28
N ARG A 60 -7.07 16.14 4.97
CA ARG A 60 -7.63 17.26 4.17
C ARG A 60 -9.02 16.97 3.58
N GLY A 61 -9.63 15.82 3.88
CA GLY A 61 -10.96 15.48 3.39
C GLY A 61 -11.02 15.21 1.89
N TRP A 62 -9.98 14.58 1.32
CA TRP A 62 -9.93 14.25 -0.10
C TRP A 62 -11.00 13.22 -0.50
N ILE A 63 -11.65 13.44 -1.64
CA ILE A 63 -12.74 12.58 -2.15
C ILE A 63 -12.13 11.53 -3.09
N LYS A 64 -12.46 10.25 -2.87
CA LYS A 64 -12.09 9.17 -3.80
C LYS A 64 -13.05 9.14 -4.99
N THR A 65 -12.53 9.31 -6.20
CA THR A 65 -13.34 9.12 -7.43
C THR A 65 -13.51 7.64 -7.76
N LYS A 66 -14.55 7.31 -8.55
CA LYS A 66 -14.87 5.92 -8.96
C LYS A 66 -13.74 5.18 -9.70
N LYS A 67 -12.72 5.90 -10.19
CA LYS A 67 -11.52 5.35 -10.86
C LYS A 67 -10.35 5.05 -9.91
N GLY A 68 -10.53 5.16 -8.59
CA GLY A 68 -9.45 4.96 -7.62
C GLY A 68 -8.49 6.15 -7.50
N ARG A 69 -8.85 7.31 -8.06
CA ARG A 69 -8.04 8.54 -7.98
C ARG A 69 -8.48 9.41 -6.82
N LEU A 70 -7.52 9.88 -6.04
CA LEU A 70 -7.70 10.84 -4.95
C LEU A 70 -7.64 12.26 -5.53
N ILE A 71 -8.71 13.04 -5.35
CA ILE A 71 -8.78 14.45 -5.78
C ILE A 71 -8.74 15.39 -4.56
N ASP A 72 -7.88 16.42 -4.60
CA ASP A 72 -7.86 17.47 -3.59
C ASP A 72 -9.10 18.35 -3.73
N ALA A 73 -9.94 18.39 -2.70
CA ALA A 73 -11.17 19.17 -2.67
C ALA A 73 -10.95 20.70 -2.74
N THR A 74 -9.72 21.18 -2.49
CA THR A 74 -9.41 22.62 -2.43
C THR A 74 -8.57 23.15 -3.61
N LYS A 75 -7.86 22.28 -4.33
CA LYS A 75 -6.94 22.70 -5.41
C LYS A 75 -7.15 22.00 -6.75
N GLY A 76 -8.06 21.04 -6.87
CA GLY A 76 -8.29 20.33 -8.14
C GLY A 76 -7.04 19.59 -8.65
N GLN A 77 -6.07 19.31 -7.77
CA GLN A 77 -4.85 18.60 -8.12
C GLN A 77 -5.09 17.09 -8.01
N LEU A 78 -4.88 16.40 -9.12
CA LEU A 78 -4.84 14.94 -9.20
C LEU A 78 -3.56 14.44 -8.54
N ALA A 79 -3.67 13.61 -7.50
CA ALA A 79 -2.56 12.78 -7.07
C ALA A 79 -2.77 11.37 -7.64
N ASP A 80 -2.19 11.11 -8.81
CA ASP A 80 -1.91 9.74 -9.21
C ASP A 80 -0.79 9.25 -8.27
N MET A 81 -1.15 8.52 -7.21
CA MET A 81 -0.17 7.87 -6.31
C MET A 81 0.49 6.64 -6.96
N GLY A 82 0.50 6.58 -8.29
CA GLY A 82 1.12 5.52 -9.08
C GLY A 82 2.61 5.81 -9.24
N GLY A 83 3.42 5.14 -8.44
CA GLY A 83 4.82 4.88 -8.82
C GLY A 83 4.94 3.39 -9.09
N GLU A 84 5.81 3.03 -10.02
CA GLU A 84 5.85 1.71 -10.68
C GLU A 84 5.91 0.51 -9.72
N TYR A 85 6.45 0.70 -8.51
CA TYR A 85 6.70 -0.35 -7.53
C TYR A 85 5.78 -0.29 -6.31
N THR A 86 4.66 0.42 -6.29
CA THR A 86 3.67 0.27 -5.19
C THR A 86 2.26 0.14 -5.72
N TYR A 87 1.54 -0.86 -5.24
CA TYR A 87 0.12 -1.00 -5.53
C TYR A 87 -0.73 -0.63 -4.30
N GLU A 88 -1.79 0.15 -4.53
CA GLU A 88 -2.82 0.40 -3.52
C GLU A 88 -3.80 -0.77 -3.49
N VAL A 89 -4.07 -1.31 -2.31
CA VAL A 89 -5.11 -2.33 -2.14
C VAL A 89 -6.40 -1.64 -1.70
N LYS A 90 -7.49 -1.88 -2.45
CA LYS A 90 -8.84 -1.61 -1.95
C LYS A 90 -9.00 -2.42 -0.69
N ALA A 91 -9.22 -1.76 0.45
CA ALA A 91 -9.46 -2.40 1.73
C ALA A 91 -10.49 -3.53 1.57
N VAL A 92 -10.00 -4.78 1.52
CA VAL A 92 -10.86 -5.96 1.56
C VAL A 92 -11.27 -6.07 3.01
N ARG A 93 -12.55 -5.80 3.29
CA ARG A 93 -13.08 -5.97 4.65
C ARG A 93 -12.93 -7.45 5.00
N PRO A 94 -12.28 -7.83 6.11
CA PRO A 94 -12.38 -9.19 6.59
C PRO A 94 -13.86 -9.46 6.91
N HIS A 95 -14.41 -10.54 6.37
CA HIS A 95 -15.68 -11.11 6.81
C HIS A 95 -15.42 -11.98 8.04
#